data_AF-A0AAW1VY56-F1
#
_entry.id   AF-A0AAW1VY56-F1
#
_cell.length_a   1.000
_cell.length_b   1.000
_cell.length_c   1.000
_cell.angle_alpha   90.00
_cell.angle_beta   90.00
_cell.angle_gamma   90.00
#
_symmetry.space_group_name_H-M   'P 1'
#
loop_
_entity.id
_entity.type
_entity.pdbx_description
1 polymer ?
#
loop_
_entity_poly.entity_id
_entity_poly.type
_entity_poly.pdbx_seq_one_letter_code
_entity_poly.pdbx_strand_id
1 'polypeptide(L)'
;MPLDMGKLKDLQFLSDFVLDKDTGKNILELKELPHLHKRLCISGLHNIVCQGDALKANISGMEYLTGLILKWGDDTDDWGDCKFCLSFPPLGQLPSLVKLHIKGATVESVDLEFYGCGIKPFRFLNELSFVDMLEWQEWCYDVEEEAEIFPNLGKLTLQRKFRLLPEGMHTLEKLTIFGCPEFKSFPQSGLPPALVMLKLDGNEKLLANGRQCGLQRLNSLLTLTIVEIEFSVFPEEGLLPTSLTDLRFSECPNLTTLDGKGLRSLDSLQSLVIFGGPQLQCLPEEGLPNSLSQLIIFRCPFLERRLQRGKGEDLPKIAHIPDIWLDGKKI
;
A
#
# COMPACT_ATOMS: atom_id res chain seq x y z
N MET A 1 6.16 -17.20 23.85
CA MET A 1 5.97 -16.09 24.84
C MET A 1 6.29 -16.55 26.27
N PRO A 2 6.82 -15.70 27.18
CA PRO A 2 6.92 -16.03 28.61
C PRO A 2 5.54 -16.26 29.25
N LEU A 3 5.41 -17.30 30.08
CA LEU A 3 4.17 -17.58 30.82
C LEU A 3 3.92 -16.48 31.87
N ASP A 4 2.65 -16.25 32.21
CA ASP A 4 2.22 -15.35 33.30
C ASP A 4 2.51 -13.86 33.09
N MET A 5 2.67 -13.40 31.84
CA MET A 5 2.82 -11.98 31.51
C MET A 5 1.63 -11.15 32.03
N GLY A 6 0.42 -11.72 32.03
CA GLY A 6 -0.78 -11.08 32.59
C GLY A 6 -0.70 -10.71 34.08
N LYS A 7 0.32 -11.20 34.82
CA LYS A 7 0.58 -10.80 36.21
C LYS A 7 1.28 -9.44 36.32
N LEU A 8 1.86 -8.93 35.23
CA LEU A 8 2.57 -7.65 35.19
C LEU A 8 1.58 -6.48 35.07
N LYS A 9 0.81 -6.22 36.14
CA LYS A 9 -0.29 -5.22 36.14
C LYS A 9 0.15 -3.79 35.82
N ASP A 10 1.40 -3.45 36.12
CA ASP A 10 1.97 -2.13 35.84
C ASP A 10 2.66 -2.04 34.46
N LEU A 11 2.57 -3.09 33.63
CA LEU A 11 3.19 -3.09 32.31
C LEU A 11 2.47 -2.12 31.39
N GLN A 12 3.18 -1.05 31.03
CA GLN A 12 2.68 -0.01 30.13
C GLN A 12 3.19 -0.15 28.70
N PHE A 13 4.29 -0.87 28.49
CA PHE A 13 4.93 -0.99 27.19
C PHE A 13 5.23 -2.44 26.89
N LEU A 14 4.70 -2.91 25.77
CA LEU A 14 4.99 -4.21 25.20
C LEU A 14 5.02 -4.06 23.69
N SER A 15 6.19 -4.24 23.08
CA SER A 15 6.33 -4.07 21.63
C SER A 15 5.81 -5.28 20.87
N ASP A 16 6.10 -6.49 21.36
CA ASP A 16 5.86 -7.73 20.64
C ASP A 16 5.29 -8.81 21.56
N PHE A 17 4.22 -9.45 21.09
CA PHE A 17 3.53 -10.57 21.72
C PHE A 17 3.47 -11.70 20.71
N VAL A 18 4.30 -12.72 20.91
CA VAL A 18 4.53 -13.79 19.92
C VAL A 18 3.88 -15.09 20.40
N LEU A 19 2.88 -15.54 19.65
CA LEU A 19 2.19 -16.81 19.82
C LEU A 19 2.86 -17.88 18.96
N ASP A 20 3.52 -18.83 19.61
CA ASP A 20 4.01 -20.05 18.97
C ASP A 20 2.95 -21.17 19.05
N LYS A 21 3.24 -22.33 18.44
CA LYS A 21 2.33 -23.49 18.39
C LYS A 21 1.89 -23.97 19.78
N ASP A 22 2.72 -23.79 20.79
CA ASP A 22 2.47 -24.26 22.16
C ASP A 22 1.81 -23.17 23.04
N THR A 23 1.92 -21.90 22.65
CA THR A 23 1.45 -20.73 23.41
C THR A 23 0.24 -20.04 22.82
N GLY A 24 -0.37 -20.55 21.75
CA GLY A 24 -1.57 -19.97 21.11
C GLY A 24 -2.71 -19.59 22.07
N LYS A 25 -2.95 -20.42 23.09
CA LYS A 25 -3.97 -20.17 24.15
C LYS A 25 -3.64 -18.99 25.06
N ASN A 26 -2.37 -18.56 25.12
CA ASN A 26 -1.92 -17.51 26.02
C ASN A 26 -2.32 -16.12 25.53
N ILE A 27 -2.97 -15.99 24.37
CA ILE A 27 -3.54 -14.71 23.93
C ILE A 27 -4.50 -14.09 24.97
N LEU A 28 -5.13 -14.93 25.79
CA LEU A 28 -5.99 -14.50 26.90
C LEU A 28 -5.25 -13.67 27.95
N GLU A 29 -3.92 -13.77 28.05
CA GLU A 29 -3.12 -12.95 28.96
C GLU A 29 -3.17 -11.45 28.60
N LEU A 30 -3.46 -11.09 27.34
CA LEU A 30 -3.61 -9.69 26.93
C LEU A 30 -4.78 -8.99 27.63
N LYS A 31 -5.83 -9.75 28.00
CA LYS A 31 -6.97 -9.21 28.74
C LYS A 31 -6.54 -8.61 30.08
N GLU A 32 -5.46 -9.13 30.65
CA GLU A 32 -4.92 -8.74 31.94
C GLU A 32 -3.98 -7.53 31.85
N LEU A 33 -3.75 -6.99 30.64
CA LEU A 33 -2.85 -5.89 30.33
C LEU A 33 -3.57 -4.71 29.61
N PRO A 34 -4.65 -4.14 30.18
CA PRO A 34 -5.46 -3.10 29.52
C PRO A 34 -4.73 -1.76 29.36
N HIS A 35 -3.67 -1.53 30.15
CA HIS A 35 -2.93 -0.27 30.21
C HIS A 35 -1.71 -0.25 29.27
N LEU A 36 -1.67 -1.11 28.26
CA LEU A 36 -0.62 -1.04 27.24
C LEU A 36 -0.77 0.23 26.40
N HIS A 37 0.34 0.94 26.23
CA HIS A 37 0.44 2.19 25.50
C HIS A 37 1.21 2.00 24.20
N LYS A 38 1.04 2.98 23.30
CA LYS A 38 1.80 3.09 22.04
C LYS A 38 1.49 1.92 21.10
N ARG A 39 2.50 1.12 20.76
CA ARG A 39 2.43 0.13 19.70
C ARG A 39 2.59 -1.27 20.25
N LEU A 40 1.66 -2.15 19.89
CA LEU A 40 1.68 -3.58 20.16
C LEU A 40 1.68 -4.35 18.83
N CYS A 41 2.60 -5.31 18.71
CA CYS A 41 2.65 -6.27 17.61
C CYS A 41 2.29 -7.65 18.14
N ILE A 42 1.25 -8.26 17.60
CA ILE A 42 0.83 -9.62 17.93
C ILE A 42 1.12 -10.49 16.72
N SER A 43 2.00 -11.47 16.88
CA SER A 43 2.44 -12.36 15.80
C SER A 43 2.12 -13.81 16.10
N GLY A 44 1.96 -14.62 15.04
CA GLY A 44 1.62 -16.03 15.16
C GLY A 44 0.15 -16.25 15.51
N LEU A 45 -0.74 -15.35 15.10
CA LEU A 45 -2.19 -15.49 15.33
C LEU A 45 -2.77 -16.76 14.68
N HIS A 46 -2.09 -17.35 13.67
CA HIS A 46 -2.45 -18.66 13.12
C HIS A 46 -2.38 -19.81 14.14
N ASN A 47 -1.65 -19.63 15.25
CA ASN A 47 -1.54 -20.63 16.31
C ASN A 47 -2.71 -20.60 17.30
N ILE A 48 -3.66 -19.69 17.15
CA ILE A 48 -4.86 -19.62 18.01
C ILE A 48 -5.82 -20.74 17.60
N VAL A 49 -6.01 -21.70 18.50
CA VAL A 49 -6.83 -22.89 18.24
C VAL A 49 -8.33 -22.60 18.40
N CYS A 50 -8.72 -21.68 19.27
CA CYS A 50 -10.13 -21.36 19.55
C CYS A 50 -10.47 -19.93 19.14
N GLN A 51 -11.43 -19.77 18.21
CA GLN A 51 -11.95 -18.46 17.77
C GLN A 51 -12.37 -17.57 18.94
N GLY A 52 -13.00 -18.18 19.96
CA GLY A 52 -13.46 -17.46 21.14
C GLY A 52 -12.32 -16.86 21.97
N ASP A 53 -11.10 -17.38 21.89
CA ASP A 53 -9.98 -16.88 22.69
C ASP A 53 -9.42 -15.56 22.14
N ALA A 54 -9.43 -15.39 20.81
CA ALA A 54 -9.09 -14.12 20.17
C ALA A 54 -10.07 -13.00 20.58
N LEU A 55 -11.38 -13.31 20.60
CA LEU A 55 -12.41 -12.37 21.05
C LEU A 55 -12.30 -12.06 22.55
N LYS A 56 -12.00 -13.07 23.38
CA LYS A 56 -11.83 -12.91 24.84
C LYS A 56 -10.56 -12.18 25.24
N ALA A 57 -9.54 -12.13 24.39
CA ALA A 57 -8.30 -11.37 24.63
C ALA A 57 -8.56 -9.86 24.81
N ASN A 58 -9.75 -9.39 24.43
CA ASN A 58 -10.24 -8.02 24.66
C ASN A 58 -9.30 -6.95 24.12
N ILE A 59 -8.72 -7.19 22.94
CA ILE A 59 -7.83 -6.23 22.28
C ILE A 59 -8.57 -4.91 22.06
N SER A 60 -9.87 -4.95 21.71
CA SER A 60 -10.73 -3.78 21.54
C SER A 60 -10.91 -2.91 22.79
N GLY A 61 -10.59 -3.43 23.99
CA GLY A 61 -10.64 -2.69 25.25
C GLY A 61 -9.36 -1.92 25.59
N MET A 62 -8.32 -1.94 24.75
CA MET A 62 -7.06 -1.25 25.01
C MET A 62 -7.16 0.26 24.72
N GLU A 63 -7.35 1.05 25.77
CA GLU A 63 -7.66 2.48 25.67
C GLU A 63 -6.50 3.33 25.12
N TYR A 64 -5.26 2.98 25.46
CA TYR A 64 -4.07 3.81 25.18
C TYR A 64 -3.21 3.33 24.01
N LEU A 65 -3.70 2.32 23.28
CA LEU A 65 -2.99 1.76 22.14
C LEU A 65 -3.16 2.67 20.92
N THR A 66 -2.05 3.20 20.41
CA THR A 66 -2.02 4.06 19.21
C THR A 66 -1.58 3.32 17.95
N GLY A 67 -0.97 2.14 18.10
CA GLY A 67 -0.57 1.30 16.97
C GLY A 67 -0.82 -0.17 17.26
N LEU A 68 -1.46 -0.87 16.33
CA LEU A 68 -1.68 -2.31 16.40
C LEU A 68 -1.18 -2.97 15.13
N ILE A 69 -0.36 -4.01 15.31
CA ILE A 69 0.12 -4.87 14.23
C ILE A 69 -0.36 -6.29 14.53
N LEU A 70 -1.12 -6.88 13.62
CA LEU A 70 -1.59 -8.26 13.72
C LEU A 70 -0.98 -9.08 12.58
N LYS A 71 -0.25 -10.15 12.92
CA LYS A 71 0.36 -11.05 11.94
C LYS A 71 -0.11 -12.48 12.19
N TRP A 72 -0.73 -13.07 11.18
CA TRP A 72 -1.14 -14.45 11.25
C TRP A 72 0.06 -15.38 11.19
N GLY A 73 0.92 -15.35 10.16
CA GLY A 73 2.18 -16.11 10.13
C GLY A 73 3.31 -15.44 9.33
N ASP A 74 4.38 -16.20 9.04
CA ASP A 74 5.56 -15.77 8.28
C ASP A 74 5.43 -16.07 6.78
N ASP A 75 6.06 -15.24 5.94
CA ASP A 75 5.99 -15.09 4.45
C ASP A 75 6.11 -16.35 3.57
N THR A 76 6.13 -17.55 4.14
CA THR A 76 6.12 -18.83 3.43
C THR A 76 4.69 -19.27 3.15
N ASP A 77 4.34 -19.43 1.87
CA ASP A 77 3.02 -19.81 1.32
C ASP A 77 2.48 -21.19 1.77
N ASP A 78 2.91 -21.74 2.91
CA ASP A 78 2.52 -23.07 3.40
C ASP A 78 2.07 -23.00 4.86
N TRP A 79 0.88 -22.42 5.08
CA TRP A 79 0.18 -22.55 6.36
C TRP A 79 -0.97 -23.54 6.17
N GLY A 80 -0.81 -24.73 6.75
CA GLY A 80 -1.90 -25.69 6.84
C GLY A 80 -3.13 -25.05 7.49
N ASP A 81 -4.27 -25.13 6.80
CA ASP A 81 -5.64 -24.96 7.30
C ASP A 81 -5.80 -24.13 8.58
N CYS A 82 -5.47 -22.83 8.54
CA CYS A 82 -5.94 -21.88 9.55
C CYS A 82 -7.45 -21.63 9.31
N LYS A 83 -8.29 -22.59 9.71
CA LYS A 83 -9.74 -22.62 9.48
C LYS A 83 -10.58 -21.82 10.49
N PHE A 84 -9.97 -21.13 11.45
CA PHE A 84 -10.65 -20.75 12.70
C PHE A 84 -10.82 -19.25 12.97
N CYS A 85 -10.48 -18.36 12.03
CA CYS A 85 -10.76 -16.92 12.15
C CYS A 85 -11.57 -16.47 10.93
N LEU A 86 -12.90 -16.60 11.02
CA LEU A 86 -13.83 -16.19 9.95
C LEU A 86 -14.06 -14.67 9.94
N SER A 87 -13.84 -13.97 11.05
CA SER A 87 -14.04 -12.52 11.17
C SER A 87 -13.00 -11.86 12.08
N PHE A 88 -12.85 -10.54 11.94
CA PHE A 88 -12.01 -9.74 12.83
C PHE A 88 -12.75 -9.33 14.10
N PRO A 89 -12.03 -9.14 15.23
CA PRO A 89 -12.61 -8.44 16.38
C PRO A 89 -12.98 -6.98 16.02
N PRO A 90 -13.80 -6.29 16.84
CA PRO A 90 -14.22 -4.91 16.61
C PRO A 90 -13.10 -3.89 16.87
N LEU A 91 -12.11 -3.89 15.98
CA LEU A 91 -10.93 -3.02 16.03
C LEU A 91 -11.29 -1.55 15.78
N GLY A 92 -12.42 -1.29 15.11
CA GLY A 92 -12.95 0.06 14.91
C GLY A 92 -13.32 0.79 16.19
N GLN A 93 -13.47 0.07 17.30
CA GLN A 93 -13.83 0.62 18.60
C GLN A 93 -12.62 1.06 19.44
N LEU A 94 -11.40 0.87 18.95
CA LEU A 94 -10.19 1.27 19.66
C LEU A 94 -10.08 2.81 19.73
N PRO A 95 -10.16 3.40 20.93
CA PRO A 95 -10.44 4.83 21.08
C PRO A 95 -9.24 5.73 20.75
N SER A 96 -8.02 5.19 20.74
CA SER A 96 -6.79 5.94 20.48
C SER A 96 -6.01 5.42 19.27
N LEU A 97 -6.54 4.47 18.50
CA LEU A 97 -5.80 3.79 17.44
C LEU A 97 -5.54 4.74 16.27
N VAL A 98 -4.26 4.94 15.96
CA VAL A 98 -3.80 5.78 14.85
C VAL A 98 -3.30 4.93 13.69
N LYS A 99 -2.72 3.76 13.99
CA LYS A 99 -2.11 2.88 12.98
C LYS A 99 -2.58 1.44 13.16
N LEU A 100 -3.12 0.85 12.11
CA LEU A 100 -3.51 -0.56 12.07
C LEU A 100 -2.84 -1.24 10.88
N HIS A 101 -2.10 -2.31 11.16
CA HIS A 101 -1.48 -3.15 10.13
C HIS A 101 -1.89 -4.60 10.35
N ILE A 102 -2.46 -5.21 9.33
CA ILE A 102 -2.92 -6.60 9.34
C ILE A 102 -2.18 -7.33 8.24
N LYS A 103 -1.53 -8.43 8.60
CA LYS A 103 -0.75 -9.25 7.69
C LYS A 103 -1.13 -10.73 7.76
N GLY A 104 -1.36 -11.35 6.60
CA GLY A 104 -1.54 -12.80 6.50
C GLY A 104 -2.91 -13.31 6.96
N ALA A 105 -3.90 -12.45 7.20
CA ALA A 105 -5.18 -12.96 7.67
C ALA A 105 -5.86 -13.82 6.58
N THR A 106 -6.50 -14.91 6.99
CA THR A 106 -7.26 -15.82 6.12
C THR A 106 -8.77 -15.51 6.14
N VAL A 107 -9.14 -14.28 6.50
CA VAL A 107 -10.55 -13.86 6.49
C VAL A 107 -11.05 -13.69 5.07
N GLU A 108 -12.31 -14.06 4.81
CA GLU A 108 -12.95 -13.88 3.50
C GLU A 108 -13.47 -12.46 3.31
N SER A 109 -13.80 -11.76 4.39
CA SER A 109 -14.32 -10.40 4.34
C SER A 109 -13.80 -9.51 5.47
N VAL A 110 -13.78 -8.21 5.18
CA VAL A 110 -13.75 -7.15 6.20
C VAL A 110 -15.18 -6.68 6.33
N ASP A 111 -15.84 -7.03 7.43
CA ASP A 111 -17.29 -6.86 7.62
C ASP A 111 -17.65 -5.88 8.75
N LEU A 112 -18.92 -5.83 9.12
CA LEU A 112 -19.41 -4.93 10.16
C LEU A 112 -18.83 -5.24 11.55
N GLU A 113 -18.40 -6.48 11.80
CA GLU A 113 -17.76 -6.84 13.08
C GLU A 113 -16.42 -6.15 13.23
N PHE A 114 -15.66 -5.96 12.14
CA PHE A 114 -14.38 -5.24 12.15
C PHE A 114 -14.52 -3.80 12.66
N TYR A 115 -15.60 -3.12 12.28
CA TYR A 115 -15.89 -1.75 12.72
C TYR A 115 -16.45 -1.72 14.14
N GLY A 116 -17.32 -2.66 14.49
CA GLY A 116 -18.05 -2.71 15.77
C GLY A 116 -19.22 -1.71 15.85
N CYS A 117 -20.01 -1.78 16.93
CA CYS A 117 -21.28 -1.06 17.08
C CYS A 117 -21.19 0.42 17.52
N GLY A 118 -20.05 1.08 17.31
CA GLY A 118 -19.82 2.46 17.80
C GLY A 118 -20.08 3.53 16.76
N ILE A 119 -20.41 4.74 17.24
CA ILE A 119 -20.55 5.95 16.43
C ILE A 119 -19.17 6.36 15.93
N LYS A 120 -18.98 6.44 14.61
CA LYS A 120 -17.70 6.75 13.95
C LYS A 120 -16.57 5.79 14.33
N PRO A 121 -16.62 4.55 13.82
CA PRO A 121 -15.49 3.62 13.92
C PRO A 121 -14.18 4.29 13.51
N PHE A 122 -13.05 3.79 14.02
CA PHE A 122 -11.72 4.23 13.62
C PHE A 122 -11.52 5.76 13.66
N ARG A 123 -12.10 6.42 14.66
CA ARG A 123 -12.12 7.89 14.80
C ARG A 123 -10.77 8.57 14.60
N PHE A 124 -9.67 7.96 15.06
CA PHE A 124 -8.33 8.54 14.97
C PHE A 124 -7.40 7.78 14.02
N LEU A 125 -7.91 6.77 13.30
CA LEU A 125 -7.09 5.95 12.43
C LEU A 125 -6.62 6.78 11.26
N ASN A 126 -5.30 6.87 11.11
CA ASN A 126 -4.64 7.60 10.05
C ASN A 126 -3.94 6.69 9.06
N GLU A 127 -3.43 5.54 9.51
CA GLU A 127 -2.78 4.56 8.65
C GLU A 127 -3.45 3.20 8.78
N LEU A 128 -3.96 2.67 7.66
CA LEU A 128 -4.53 1.33 7.55
C LEU A 128 -3.76 0.54 6.52
N SER A 129 -3.43 -0.71 6.84
CA SER A 129 -2.71 -1.58 5.94
C SER A 129 -3.18 -3.02 6.05
N PHE A 130 -3.50 -3.59 4.90
CA PHE A 130 -3.81 -5.00 4.71
C PHE A 130 -2.80 -5.59 3.74
N VAL A 131 -2.07 -6.61 4.18
CA VAL A 131 -0.96 -7.21 3.44
C VAL A 131 -1.08 -8.72 3.45
N ASP A 132 -0.91 -9.33 2.28
CA ASP A 132 -0.90 -10.79 2.12
C ASP A 132 -2.19 -11.43 2.67
N MET A 133 -3.34 -10.80 2.36
CA MET A 133 -4.67 -11.23 2.82
C MET A 133 -5.15 -12.43 1.99
N LEU A 134 -4.83 -13.65 2.41
CA LEU A 134 -4.88 -14.84 1.55
C LEU A 134 -6.27 -15.21 1.06
N GLU A 135 -7.32 -14.97 1.84
CA GLU A 135 -8.70 -15.35 1.49
C GLU A 135 -9.65 -14.20 1.22
N TRP A 136 -9.17 -12.95 1.28
CA TRP A 136 -10.04 -11.78 1.22
C TRP A 136 -10.74 -11.62 -0.13
N GLN A 137 -12.07 -11.53 -0.11
CA GLN A 137 -12.92 -11.39 -1.28
C GLN A 137 -13.74 -10.10 -1.24
N GLU A 138 -14.22 -9.70 -0.06
CA GLU A 138 -15.17 -8.60 0.08
C GLU A 138 -14.76 -7.60 1.17
N TRP A 139 -14.84 -6.32 0.85
CA TRP A 139 -14.78 -5.25 1.85
C TRP A 139 -16.18 -4.69 1.99
N CYS A 140 -16.89 -5.11 3.04
CA CYS A 140 -18.25 -4.69 3.31
C CYS A 140 -18.24 -3.41 4.13
N TYR A 141 -19.12 -2.48 3.80
CA TYR A 141 -19.32 -1.22 4.51
C TYR A 141 -20.79 -0.81 4.35
N ASP A 142 -21.31 -0.07 5.32
CA ASP A 142 -22.65 0.51 5.20
C ASP A 142 -22.58 1.76 4.32
N VAL A 143 -23.31 1.75 3.21
CA VAL A 143 -23.27 2.78 2.16
C VAL A 143 -23.86 4.10 2.67
N GLU A 144 -24.74 4.06 3.67
CA GLU A 144 -25.38 5.26 4.23
C GLU A 144 -24.47 6.03 5.21
N GLU A 145 -23.51 5.33 5.85
CA GLU A 145 -22.62 5.89 6.88
C GLU A 145 -21.12 5.76 6.52
N GLU A 146 -20.79 5.49 5.25
CA GLU A 146 -19.44 5.15 4.82
C GLU A 146 -18.39 6.23 5.16
N ALA A 147 -18.76 7.50 4.97
CA ALA A 147 -17.90 8.66 5.31
C ALA A 147 -17.61 8.77 6.82
N GLU A 148 -18.33 8.03 7.66
CA GLU A 148 -18.16 8.00 9.11
C GLU A 148 -17.21 6.91 9.59
N ILE A 149 -16.91 5.90 8.76
CA ILE A 149 -16.07 4.76 9.14
C ILE A 149 -14.59 5.13 9.24
N PHE A 150 -14.10 6.01 8.36
CA PHE A 150 -12.68 6.37 8.30
C PHE A 150 -12.49 7.89 8.23
N PRO A 151 -12.90 8.64 9.27
CA PRO A 151 -12.95 10.10 9.21
C PRO A 151 -11.57 10.77 9.04
N ASN A 152 -10.47 10.10 9.38
CA ASN A 152 -9.12 10.66 9.40
C ASN A 152 -8.05 9.81 8.66
N LEU A 153 -8.49 8.86 7.82
CA LEU A 153 -7.59 7.94 7.15
C LEU A 153 -6.79 8.63 6.04
N GLY A 154 -5.55 9.00 6.37
CA GLY A 154 -4.63 9.66 5.42
C GLY A 154 -3.80 8.68 4.59
N LYS A 155 -3.61 7.44 5.03
CA LYS A 155 -2.80 6.44 4.33
C LYS A 155 -3.45 5.07 4.31
N LEU A 156 -3.55 4.51 3.12
CA LEU A 156 -4.06 3.16 2.87
C LEU A 156 -3.04 2.34 2.08
N THR A 157 -2.77 1.12 2.53
CA THR A 157 -1.92 0.15 1.83
C THR A 157 -2.65 -1.18 1.70
N LEU A 158 -2.84 -1.61 0.46
CA LEU A 158 -3.50 -2.86 0.09
C LEU A 158 -2.52 -3.68 -0.74
N GLN A 159 -2.16 -4.85 -0.24
CA GLN A 159 -1.25 -5.76 -0.92
C GLN A 159 -1.85 -7.15 -0.96
N ARG A 160 -1.87 -7.72 -2.18
CA ARG A 160 -2.37 -9.07 -2.49
C ARG A 160 -3.85 -9.28 -2.16
N LYS A 161 -4.57 -9.75 -3.18
CA LYS A 161 -5.98 -10.17 -3.13
C LYS A 161 -6.94 -9.08 -2.61
N PHE A 162 -7.21 -8.10 -3.47
CA PHE A 162 -8.14 -7.01 -3.23
C PHE A 162 -8.93 -6.67 -4.51
N ARG A 163 -10.23 -6.37 -4.38
CA ARG A 163 -11.15 -6.20 -5.52
C ARG A 163 -11.64 -4.77 -5.74
N LEU A 164 -12.17 -4.11 -4.71
CA LEU A 164 -12.91 -2.86 -4.81
C LEU A 164 -12.66 -1.94 -3.60
N LEU A 165 -12.40 -0.67 -3.86
CA LEU A 165 -12.25 0.36 -2.84
C LEU A 165 -13.61 0.89 -2.37
N PRO A 166 -13.76 1.18 -1.07
CA PRO A 166 -14.85 2.02 -0.57
C PRO A 166 -14.82 3.43 -1.21
N GLU A 167 -15.98 4.05 -1.46
CA GLU A 167 -16.19 5.40 -2.01
C GLU A 167 -15.87 6.55 -1.01
N GLY A 168 -15.94 6.31 0.31
CA GLY A 168 -15.96 7.35 1.36
C GLY A 168 -14.61 7.86 1.88
N MET A 169 -13.48 7.52 1.24
CA MET A 169 -12.12 7.80 1.75
C MET A 169 -11.61 9.21 1.43
N HIS A 170 -12.40 10.25 1.73
CA HIS A 170 -12.13 11.62 1.27
C HIS A 170 -10.85 12.28 1.85
N THR A 171 -10.35 11.78 2.98
CA THR A 171 -9.14 12.31 3.66
C THR A 171 -7.84 11.65 3.20
N LEU A 172 -7.91 10.70 2.26
CA LEU A 172 -6.75 9.91 1.85
C LEU A 172 -5.74 10.76 1.07
N GLU A 173 -4.52 10.82 1.59
CA GLU A 173 -3.38 11.51 0.98
C GLU A 173 -2.41 10.53 0.31
N LYS A 174 -2.38 9.27 0.76
CA LYS A 174 -1.44 8.26 0.31
C LYS A 174 -2.15 6.93 0.07
N LEU A 175 -2.14 6.47 -1.18
CA LEU A 175 -2.73 5.19 -1.57
C LEU A 175 -1.66 4.30 -2.19
N THR A 176 -1.58 3.07 -1.70
CA THR A 176 -0.71 2.03 -2.26
C THR A 176 -1.53 0.77 -2.47
N ILE A 177 -1.63 0.32 -3.72
CA ILE A 177 -2.26 -0.94 -4.11
C ILE A 177 -1.25 -1.70 -4.95
N PHE A 178 -0.82 -2.89 -4.53
CA PHE A 178 0.15 -3.67 -5.30
C PHE A 178 0.02 -5.19 -5.12
N GLY A 179 0.42 -5.94 -6.15
CA GLY A 179 0.20 -7.38 -6.23
C GLY A 179 -1.28 -7.76 -6.20
N CYS A 180 -2.19 -6.93 -6.71
CA CYS A 180 -3.64 -7.12 -6.62
C CYS A 180 -4.28 -7.47 -8.00
N PRO A 181 -4.15 -8.71 -8.50
CA PRO A 181 -4.61 -9.09 -9.85
C PRO A 181 -6.14 -9.01 -10.02
N GLU A 182 -6.88 -9.21 -8.93
CA GLU A 182 -8.34 -9.15 -8.93
C GLU A 182 -8.91 -7.73 -8.81
N PHE A 183 -8.06 -6.71 -8.63
CA PHE A 183 -8.51 -5.32 -8.54
C PHE A 183 -9.26 -4.95 -9.83
N LYS A 184 -10.50 -4.46 -9.67
CA LYS A 184 -11.40 -4.20 -10.81
C LYS A 184 -11.29 -2.75 -11.26
N SER A 185 -11.61 -1.82 -10.36
CA SER A 185 -11.69 -0.40 -10.64
C SER A 185 -11.60 0.44 -9.38
N PHE A 186 -11.27 1.73 -9.54
CA PHE A 186 -11.45 2.70 -8.47
C PHE A 186 -12.95 3.05 -8.31
N PRO A 187 -13.31 3.72 -7.20
CA PRO A 187 -14.68 4.18 -6.97
C PRO A 187 -15.18 5.09 -8.11
N GLN A 188 -16.51 5.10 -8.33
CA GLN A 188 -17.11 5.90 -9.41
C GLN A 188 -16.98 7.41 -9.14
N SER A 189 -16.95 7.80 -7.86
CA SER A 189 -16.63 9.18 -7.46
C SER A 189 -15.18 9.60 -7.79
N GLY A 190 -14.33 8.64 -8.17
CA GLY A 190 -12.92 8.85 -8.48
C GLY A 190 -12.03 8.72 -7.24
N LEU A 191 -10.73 8.96 -7.43
CA LEU A 191 -9.80 9.01 -6.31
C LEU A 191 -9.90 10.36 -5.57
N PRO A 192 -9.61 10.41 -4.26
CA PRO A 192 -9.69 11.63 -3.48
C PRO A 192 -8.79 12.76 -4.04
N PRO A 193 -9.29 14.00 -4.17
CA PRO A 193 -8.53 15.10 -4.77
C PRO A 193 -7.35 15.56 -3.90
N ALA A 194 -7.33 15.20 -2.61
CA ALA A 194 -6.23 15.47 -1.68
C ALA A 194 -5.06 14.49 -1.82
N LEU A 195 -5.15 13.49 -2.70
CA LEU A 195 -4.14 12.46 -2.85
C LEU A 195 -2.81 13.06 -3.34
N VAL A 196 -1.75 12.88 -2.55
CA VAL A 196 -0.39 13.37 -2.80
C VAL A 196 0.52 12.28 -3.34
N MET A 197 0.32 11.03 -2.91
CA MET A 197 1.10 9.88 -3.38
C MET A 197 0.20 8.72 -3.77
N LEU A 198 0.50 8.15 -4.94
CA LEU A 198 -0.19 6.98 -5.47
C LEU A 198 0.85 5.93 -5.91
N LYS A 199 0.65 4.70 -5.46
CA LYS A 199 1.44 3.54 -5.89
C LYS A 199 0.50 2.43 -6.38
N LEU A 200 0.69 1.95 -7.60
CA LEU A 200 -0.21 1.01 -8.29
C LEU A 200 0.56 -0.04 -9.11
N ASP A 201 -0.07 -1.19 -9.38
CA ASP A 201 0.40 -2.16 -10.37
C ASP A 201 0.15 -1.66 -11.80
N GLY A 202 1.11 -1.85 -12.70
CA GLY A 202 1.10 -1.45 -14.09
C GLY A 202 0.42 -2.45 -15.01
N ASN A 203 -0.82 -2.84 -14.69
CA ASN A 203 -1.62 -3.73 -15.52
C ASN A 203 -2.51 -2.95 -16.52
N GLU A 204 -3.11 -3.63 -17.51
CA GLU A 204 -3.99 -2.96 -18.50
C GLU A 204 -5.23 -2.32 -17.87
N LYS A 205 -5.73 -2.85 -16.74
CA LYS A 205 -6.87 -2.26 -16.03
C LYS A 205 -6.50 -0.90 -15.45
N LEU A 206 -5.25 -0.66 -15.07
CA LEU A 206 -4.77 0.66 -14.65
C LEU A 206 -5.02 1.72 -15.73
N LEU A 207 -4.75 1.42 -17.00
CA LEU A 207 -4.94 2.35 -18.11
C LEU A 207 -6.43 2.64 -18.34
N ALA A 208 -7.26 1.60 -18.34
CA ALA A 208 -8.71 1.72 -18.47
C ALA A 208 -9.32 2.53 -17.32
N ASN A 209 -8.95 2.18 -16.08
CA ASN A 209 -9.39 2.85 -14.87
C ASN A 209 -8.84 4.26 -14.76
N GLY A 210 -7.61 4.51 -15.20
CA GLY A 210 -6.97 5.82 -15.11
C GLY A 210 -7.75 6.90 -15.85
N ARG A 211 -8.23 6.56 -17.06
CA ARG A 211 -9.09 7.43 -17.87
C ARG A 211 -10.47 7.62 -17.23
N GLN A 212 -11.06 6.54 -16.70
CA GLN A 212 -12.42 6.56 -16.15
C GLN A 212 -12.49 7.26 -14.79
N CYS A 213 -11.48 7.07 -13.95
CA CYS A 213 -11.40 7.58 -12.58
C CYS A 213 -10.68 8.94 -12.50
N GLY A 214 -10.23 9.45 -13.65
CA GLY A 214 -9.74 10.82 -13.79
C GLY A 214 -8.38 11.06 -13.13
N LEU A 215 -7.40 10.16 -13.28
CA LEU A 215 -6.04 10.36 -12.73
C LEU A 215 -5.47 11.73 -13.11
N GLN A 216 -5.74 12.19 -14.33
CA GLN A 216 -5.35 13.49 -14.85
C GLN A 216 -5.96 14.68 -14.09
N ARG A 217 -6.99 14.47 -13.25
CA ARG A 217 -7.65 15.48 -12.42
C ARG A 217 -7.11 15.54 -11.00
N LEU A 218 -6.19 14.65 -10.62
CA LEU A 218 -5.57 14.61 -9.30
C LEU A 218 -4.50 15.70 -9.18
N ASN A 219 -4.94 16.95 -9.10
CA ASN A 219 -4.07 18.13 -9.12
C ASN A 219 -3.15 18.26 -7.88
N SER A 220 -3.41 17.49 -6.82
CA SER A 220 -2.56 17.42 -5.62
C SER A 220 -1.52 16.31 -5.71
N LEU A 221 -1.57 15.45 -6.74
CA LEU A 221 -0.71 14.28 -6.84
C LEU A 221 0.70 14.71 -7.22
N LEU A 222 1.64 14.47 -6.31
CA LEU A 222 3.06 14.83 -6.48
C LEU A 222 3.92 13.64 -6.83
N THR A 223 3.56 12.45 -6.33
CA THR A 223 4.34 11.22 -6.50
C THR A 223 3.48 10.10 -7.05
N LEU A 224 3.91 9.53 -8.18
CA LEU A 224 3.33 8.33 -8.76
C LEU A 224 4.38 7.23 -8.89
N THR A 225 4.09 6.05 -8.34
CA THR A 225 4.91 4.85 -8.53
C THR A 225 4.08 3.78 -9.21
N ILE A 226 4.52 3.32 -10.38
CA ILE A 226 3.94 2.16 -11.06
C ILE A 226 4.90 0.99 -10.93
N VAL A 227 4.40 -0.13 -10.42
CA VAL A 227 5.15 -1.38 -10.21
C VAL A 227 4.68 -2.44 -11.20
N GLU A 228 5.54 -3.35 -11.65
CA GLU A 228 5.15 -4.48 -12.50
C GLU A 228 4.41 -4.02 -13.77
N ILE A 229 5.10 -3.21 -14.59
CA ILE A 229 4.53 -2.71 -15.85
C ILE A 229 4.46 -3.83 -16.89
N GLU A 230 3.23 -4.21 -17.25
CA GLU A 230 2.92 -5.30 -18.18
C GLU A 230 2.61 -4.84 -19.61
N PHE A 231 2.51 -3.53 -19.85
CA PHE A 231 2.31 -2.95 -21.18
C PHE A 231 3.61 -2.47 -21.84
N SER A 232 3.60 -2.32 -23.16
CA SER A 232 4.79 -1.99 -23.96
C SER A 232 5.14 -0.50 -24.02
N VAL A 233 4.16 0.40 -23.84
CA VAL A 233 4.32 1.85 -23.99
C VAL A 233 3.63 2.59 -22.85
N PHE A 234 4.30 3.57 -22.24
CA PHE A 234 3.74 4.40 -21.16
C PHE A 234 4.56 5.66 -20.88
N PRO A 235 3.98 6.75 -20.32
CA PRO A 235 2.55 7.03 -20.13
C PRO A 235 1.90 7.66 -21.37
N GLU A 236 0.64 7.35 -21.65
CA GLU A 236 -0.10 8.00 -22.74
C GLU A 236 -0.32 9.51 -22.47
N GLU A 237 -0.37 10.30 -23.54
CA GLU A 237 -0.71 11.71 -23.49
C GLU A 237 -2.05 11.97 -22.77
N GLY A 238 -2.02 12.83 -21.74
CA GLY A 238 -3.21 13.20 -20.96
C GLY A 238 -3.69 12.17 -19.94
N LEU A 239 -2.96 11.07 -19.73
CA LEU A 239 -3.29 10.07 -18.71
C LEU A 239 -2.89 10.51 -17.29
N LEU A 240 -1.73 11.15 -17.17
CA LEU A 240 -1.13 11.51 -15.89
C LEU A 240 -1.37 13.00 -15.54
N PRO A 241 -1.51 13.36 -14.26
CA PRO A 241 -1.71 14.75 -13.86
C PRO A 241 -0.42 15.57 -13.98
N THR A 242 -0.54 16.83 -14.41
CA THR A 242 0.60 17.74 -14.64
C THR A 242 1.23 18.28 -13.34
N SER A 243 0.61 18.01 -12.19
CA SER A 243 1.13 18.31 -10.85
C SER A 243 2.28 17.38 -10.41
N LEU A 244 2.49 16.26 -11.11
CA LEU A 244 3.51 15.28 -10.74
C LEU A 244 4.91 15.89 -10.73
N THR A 245 5.63 15.65 -9.63
CA THR A 245 7.03 16.07 -9.45
C THR A 245 7.98 14.87 -9.43
N ASP A 246 7.48 13.69 -9.08
CA ASP A 246 8.26 12.46 -8.96
C ASP A 246 7.48 11.29 -9.57
N LEU A 247 8.06 10.68 -10.63
CA LEU A 247 7.49 9.55 -11.35
C LEU A 247 8.46 8.37 -11.27
N ARG A 248 7.98 7.23 -10.78
CA ARG A 248 8.79 6.03 -10.58
C ARG A 248 8.18 4.83 -11.28
N PHE A 249 9.01 4.12 -12.02
CA PHE A 249 8.71 2.81 -12.58
C PHE A 249 9.61 1.78 -11.91
N SER A 250 9.01 0.71 -11.40
CA SER A 250 9.72 -0.38 -10.72
C SER A 250 9.28 -1.70 -11.30
N GLU A 251 10.23 -2.53 -11.72
CA GLU A 251 9.98 -3.82 -12.39
C GLU A 251 9.04 -3.64 -13.60
N CYS A 252 9.62 -3.39 -14.77
CA CYS A 252 8.88 -3.10 -16.00
C CYS A 252 9.22 -4.17 -17.05
N PRO A 253 8.78 -5.43 -16.85
CA PRO A 253 9.21 -6.55 -17.67
C PRO A 253 8.87 -6.40 -19.15
N ASN A 254 7.75 -5.74 -19.47
CA ASN A 254 7.23 -5.63 -20.84
C ASN A 254 7.40 -4.23 -21.46
N LEU A 255 7.81 -3.23 -20.68
CA LEU A 255 7.94 -1.85 -21.16
C LEU A 255 9.10 -1.75 -22.15
N THR A 256 8.80 -1.49 -23.42
CA THR A 256 9.80 -1.40 -24.49
C THR A 256 10.19 0.03 -24.80
N THR A 257 9.27 0.98 -24.63
CA THR A 257 9.48 2.40 -24.89
C THR A 257 8.66 3.28 -23.97
N LEU A 258 9.12 4.51 -23.74
CA LEU A 258 8.35 5.55 -23.06
C LEU A 258 7.67 6.44 -24.11
N ASP A 259 6.42 6.81 -23.88
CA ASP A 259 5.75 7.79 -24.74
C ASP A 259 6.25 9.21 -24.41
N GLY A 260 6.98 9.79 -25.36
CA GLY A 260 7.56 11.11 -25.24
C GLY A 260 6.53 12.22 -25.13
N LYS A 261 5.36 12.09 -25.76
CA LYS A 261 4.30 13.10 -25.68
C LYS A 261 3.67 13.11 -24.30
N GLY A 262 3.35 11.93 -23.76
CA GLY A 262 2.84 11.80 -22.42
C GLY A 262 3.81 12.32 -21.36
N LEU A 263 5.09 11.96 -21.45
CA LEU A 263 6.09 12.52 -20.54
C LEU A 263 6.21 14.04 -20.67
N ARG A 264 6.35 14.59 -21.89
CA ARG A 264 6.54 16.03 -22.10
C ARG A 264 5.36 16.89 -21.63
N SER A 265 4.16 16.32 -21.50
CA SER A 265 3.01 17.03 -20.91
C SER A 265 3.16 17.28 -19.39
N LEU A 266 4.12 16.62 -18.73
CA LEU A 266 4.36 16.72 -17.29
C LEU A 266 5.31 17.89 -16.97
N ASP A 267 4.79 19.11 -17.08
CA ASP A 267 5.58 20.34 -16.92
C ASP A 267 6.22 20.49 -15.53
N SER A 268 5.66 19.86 -14.49
CA SER A 268 6.18 19.92 -13.12
C SER A 268 7.17 18.81 -12.75
N LEU A 269 7.43 17.86 -13.66
CA LEU A 269 8.19 16.65 -13.34
C LEU A 269 9.66 16.94 -13.07
N GLN A 270 10.12 16.69 -11.85
CA GLN A 270 11.48 16.97 -11.39
C GLN A 270 12.36 15.71 -11.29
N SER A 271 11.75 14.55 -11.05
CA SER A 271 12.43 13.27 -10.84
C SER A 271 11.75 12.16 -11.62
N LEU A 272 12.54 11.43 -12.41
CA LEU A 272 12.13 10.22 -13.12
C LEU A 272 13.05 9.06 -12.70
N VAL A 273 12.45 8.02 -12.12
CA VAL A 273 13.16 6.81 -11.70
C VAL A 273 12.65 5.63 -12.50
N ILE A 274 13.55 4.87 -13.11
CA ILE A 274 13.25 3.63 -13.84
C ILE A 274 14.12 2.53 -13.28
N PHE A 275 13.48 1.55 -12.65
CA PHE A 275 14.15 0.41 -12.04
C PHE A 275 13.63 -0.89 -12.66
N GLY A 276 14.53 -1.73 -13.17
CA GLY A 276 14.18 -3.07 -13.65
C GLY A 276 13.38 -3.07 -14.96
N GLY A 277 13.85 -2.37 -15.99
CA GLY A 277 13.24 -2.36 -17.32
C GLY A 277 14.07 -3.15 -18.34
N PRO A 278 14.00 -4.49 -18.36
CA PRO A 278 14.88 -5.33 -19.18
C PRO A 278 14.65 -5.18 -20.68
N GLN A 279 13.46 -4.74 -21.11
CA GLN A 279 13.09 -4.57 -22.53
C GLN A 279 13.11 -3.11 -22.99
N LEU A 280 13.36 -2.15 -22.09
CA LEU A 280 13.32 -0.72 -22.41
C LEU A 280 14.50 -0.35 -23.30
N GLN A 281 14.21 -0.11 -24.58
CA GLN A 281 15.26 -0.04 -25.61
C GLN A 281 15.92 1.32 -25.67
N CYS A 282 15.14 2.41 -25.64
CA CYS A 282 15.63 3.78 -25.85
C CYS A 282 14.76 4.82 -25.13
N LEU A 283 15.27 6.04 -25.04
CA LEU A 283 14.48 7.21 -24.64
C LEU A 283 13.63 7.73 -25.81
N PRO A 284 12.49 8.39 -25.53
CA PRO A 284 11.60 8.90 -26.56
C PRO A 284 12.31 9.89 -27.49
N GLU A 285 11.92 9.91 -28.77
CA GLU A 285 12.50 10.82 -29.77
C GLU A 285 12.15 12.29 -29.46
N GLU A 286 10.97 12.54 -28.90
CA GLU A 286 10.50 13.85 -28.47
C GLU A 286 11.31 14.41 -27.28
N GLY A 287 12.10 13.57 -26.61
CA GLY A 287 12.87 13.90 -25.42
C GLY A 287 12.08 13.83 -24.11
N LEU A 288 12.78 14.04 -22.99
CA LEU A 288 12.20 14.10 -21.65
C LEU A 288 11.74 15.53 -21.29
N PRO A 289 10.92 15.72 -20.24
CA PRO A 289 10.47 17.05 -19.81
C PRO A 289 11.63 17.99 -19.50
N ASN A 290 11.45 19.28 -19.80
CA ASN A 290 12.49 20.31 -19.55
C ASN A 290 12.65 20.64 -18.06
N SER A 291 11.63 20.36 -17.25
CA SER A 291 11.64 20.52 -15.78
C SER A 291 12.43 19.43 -15.06
N LEU A 292 12.81 18.37 -15.76
CA LEU A 292 13.43 17.19 -15.17
C LEU A 292 14.83 17.53 -14.64
N SER A 293 14.98 17.42 -13.32
CA SER A 293 16.23 17.71 -12.61
C SER A 293 17.04 16.44 -12.31
N GLN A 294 16.36 15.31 -12.19
CA GLN A 294 16.94 14.04 -11.82
C GLN A 294 16.41 12.90 -12.71
N LEU A 295 17.33 12.07 -13.20
CA LEU A 295 17.04 10.82 -13.90
C LEU A 295 17.83 9.68 -13.27
N ILE A 296 17.15 8.68 -12.73
CA ILE A 296 17.76 7.49 -12.15
C ILE A 296 17.32 6.28 -12.96
N ILE A 297 18.27 5.57 -13.54
CA ILE A 297 18.04 4.34 -14.30
C ILE A 297 18.86 3.23 -13.65
N PHE A 298 18.21 2.10 -13.38
CA PHE A 298 18.85 0.96 -12.73
C PHE A 298 18.29 -0.33 -13.29
N ARG A 299 19.15 -1.31 -13.59
CA ARG A 299 18.75 -2.60 -14.20
C ARG A 299 17.95 -2.41 -15.51
N CYS A 300 18.42 -1.55 -16.40
CA CYS A 300 17.87 -1.31 -17.74
C CYS A 300 18.96 -1.53 -18.81
N PRO A 301 19.33 -2.78 -19.12
CA PRO A 301 20.56 -3.10 -19.85
C PRO A 301 20.64 -2.53 -21.28
N PHE A 302 19.51 -2.40 -21.99
CA PHE A 302 19.51 -1.81 -23.34
C PHE A 302 19.64 -0.29 -23.30
N LEU A 303 18.82 0.37 -22.48
CA LEU A 303 18.86 1.80 -22.30
C LEU A 303 20.21 2.27 -21.75
N GLU A 304 20.77 1.58 -20.75
CA GLU A 304 22.09 1.88 -20.20
C GLU A 304 23.18 1.88 -21.27
N ARG A 305 23.19 0.91 -22.19
CA ARG A 305 24.15 0.87 -23.31
C ARG A 305 24.04 2.11 -24.21
N ARG A 306 22.82 2.63 -24.41
CA ARG A 306 22.57 3.84 -25.20
C ARG A 306 22.85 5.14 -24.45
N LEU A 307 23.07 5.09 -23.14
CA LEU A 307 23.46 6.22 -22.32
C LEU A 307 24.95 6.19 -21.92
N GLN A 308 25.71 5.19 -22.37
CA GLN A 308 27.15 5.11 -22.12
C GLN A 308 27.95 6.22 -22.81
N ARG A 309 28.88 6.82 -22.04
CA ARG A 309 29.72 7.95 -22.45
C ARG A 309 30.52 7.64 -23.73
N GLY A 310 30.34 8.49 -24.75
CA GLY A 310 31.15 8.49 -25.98
C GLY A 310 30.56 7.75 -27.19
N LYS A 311 29.46 7.00 -27.03
CA LYS A 311 28.75 6.29 -28.13
C LYS A 311 27.23 6.27 -28.01
N GLY A 312 26.67 6.81 -26.94
CA GLY A 312 25.24 6.72 -26.65
C GLY A 312 24.36 7.61 -27.53
N GLU A 313 23.51 6.99 -28.34
CA GLU A 313 22.54 7.68 -29.22
C GLU A 313 21.51 8.52 -28.45
N ASP A 314 21.28 8.22 -27.17
CA ASP A 314 20.25 8.90 -26.36
C ASP A 314 20.84 9.97 -25.42
N LEU A 315 22.16 10.17 -25.38
CA LEU A 315 22.82 11.22 -24.58
C LEU A 315 22.29 12.64 -24.88
N PRO A 316 22.03 13.05 -26.14
CA PRO A 316 21.48 14.36 -26.43
C PRO A 316 20.09 14.59 -25.81
N LYS A 317 19.31 13.52 -25.58
CA LYS A 317 17.94 13.58 -25.05
C LYS A 317 17.90 13.87 -23.54
N ILE A 318 19.04 13.78 -22.86
CA ILE A 318 19.19 13.97 -21.41
C ILE A 318 20.19 15.08 -21.06
N ALA A 319 20.73 15.78 -22.06
CA ALA A 319 21.78 16.76 -21.87
C ALA A 319 21.38 17.96 -20.99
N HIS A 320 20.08 18.24 -20.87
CA HIS A 320 19.53 19.30 -20.02
C HIS A 320 19.38 18.89 -18.55
N ILE A 321 19.53 17.60 -18.21
CA ILE A 321 19.27 17.07 -16.87
C ILE A 321 20.57 17.11 -16.05
N PRO A 322 20.60 17.81 -14.88
CA PRO A 322 21.82 18.00 -14.10
C PRO A 322 22.23 16.81 -13.22
N ASP A 323 21.31 15.93 -12.85
CA ASP A 323 21.59 14.79 -11.96
C ASP A 323 21.15 13.46 -12.59
N ILE A 324 22.11 12.71 -13.13
CA ILE A 324 21.83 11.48 -13.88
C ILE A 324 22.60 10.32 -13.24
N TRP A 325 21.87 9.27 -12.84
CA TRP A 325 22.42 8.08 -12.22
C TRP A 325 22.09 6.84 -13.05
N LEU A 326 23.11 6.09 -13.44
CA LEU A 326 23.01 4.79 -14.10
C LEU A 326 23.61 3.71 -13.20
N ASP A 327 22.83 2.72 -12.79
CA ASP A 327 23.28 1.59 -11.96
C ASP A 327 24.08 2.01 -10.72
N GLY A 328 23.61 3.10 -10.06
CA GLY A 328 24.24 3.67 -8.87
C GLY A 328 25.48 4.53 -9.14
N LYS A 329 25.77 4.86 -10.40
CA LYS A 329 26.88 5.75 -10.80
C LYS A 329 26.37 7.01 -11.48
N LYS A 330 26.87 8.16 -11.04
CA LYS A 330 26.62 9.45 -11.68
C LYS A 330 27.44 9.58 -12.98
N ILE A 331 26.84 10.07 -14.08
CA ILE A 331 27.50 10.20 -15.40
C ILE A 331 27.62 11.63 -15.91
#